data_AF-A0A2A4N487-F1
#
_entry.id   AF-A0A2A4N487-F1
#
_cell.length_a   1.000
_cell.length_b   1.000
_cell.length_c   1.000
_cell.angle_alpha   90.00
_cell.angle_beta   90.00
_cell.angle_gamma   90.00
#
_symmetry.space_group_name_H-M   'P 1'
#
loop_
_entity.id
_entity.type
_entity.pdbx_description
1 polymer ?
#
loop_
_entity_poly.entity_id
_entity_poly.type
_entity_poly.pdbx_seq_one_letter_code
_entity_poly.pdbx_strand_id
1 'polypeptide(L)'
;MEATTKTCTVCGATINVVIKKDNSYEGGNYFGTAEEPIKGTGKWVNKGKATIGGITADVTDWTGEVNEIEYWECDECYSEKE
;
A
#
# COMPACT_ATOMS: atom_id res chain seq x y z
N MET A 1 -7.58 -10.54 -21.82
CA MET A 1 -6.24 -10.41 -21.23
C MET A 1 -5.82 -9.01 -21.50
N GLU A 2 -5.55 -8.26 -20.45
CA GLU A 2 -5.13 -6.87 -20.51
C GLU A 2 -3.79 -6.76 -19.81
N ALA A 3 -2.79 -6.23 -20.52
CA ALA A 3 -1.50 -5.92 -19.92
C ALA A 3 -1.56 -4.50 -19.38
N THR A 4 -1.12 -4.33 -18.14
CA THR A 4 -1.03 -3.04 -17.47
C THR A 4 0.26 -2.97 -16.68
N THR A 5 0.58 -1.76 -16.19
CA THR A 5 1.73 -1.56 -15.31
C THR A 5 1.24 -1.06 -13.96
N LYS A 6 1.87 -1.55 -12.91
CA LYS A 6 1.67 -1.11 -11.52
C LYS A 6 3.01 -0.66 -10.96
N THR A 7 2.99 0.04 -9.84
CA THR A 7 4.20 0.46 -9.13
C THR A 7 4.27 -0.31 -7.83
N CYS A 8 5.41 -0.94 -7.55
CA CYS A 8 5.66 -1.58 -6.26
C CYS A 8 5.59 -0.53 -5.15
N THR A 9 4.68 -0.70 -4.20
CA THR A 9 4.46 0.23 -3.09
C THR A 9 5.65 0.25 -2.11
N VAL A 10 6.48 -0.80 -2.10
CA VAL A 10 7.65 -0.91 -1.22
C VAL A 10 8.89 -0.23 -1.81
N CYS A 11 9.27 -0.60 -3.04
CA CYS A 11 10.53 -0.16 -3.65
C CYS A 11 10.37 0.82 -4.83
N GLY A 12 9.14 1.07 -5.30
CA GLY A 12 8.85 1.95 -6.42
C GLY A 12 9.13 1.36 -7.81
N ALA A 13 9.57 0.10 -7.89
CA ALA A 13 9.81 -0.57 -9.17
C ALA A 13 8.53 -0.74 -10.00
N THR A 14 8.64 -0.66 -11.32
CA THR A 14 7.53 -0.95 -12.24
C THR A 14 7.27 -2.46 -12.29
N ILE A 15 6.00 -2.83 -12.16
CA ILE A 15 5.50 -4.20 -12.21
C ILE A 15 4.66 -4.35 -13.48
N ASN A 16 4.96 -5.35 -14.31
CA ASN A 16 4.13 -5.68 -15.46
C ASN A 16 3.07 -6.69 -15.03
N VAL A 17 1.79 -6.30 -15.07
CA VAL A 17 0.67 -7.13 -14.62
C VAL A 17 -0.18 -7.53 -15.83
N VAL A 18 -0.52 -8.82 -15.91
CA VAL A 18 -1.48 -9.34 -16.89
C VAL A 18 -2.75 -9.72 -16.17
N ILE A 19 -3.86 -9.04 -16.49
CA ILE A 19 -5.19 -9.35 -15.97
C ILE A 19 -5.92 -10.28 -16.94
N LYS A 20 -6.35 -11.44 -16.47
CA LYS A 20 -7.07 -12.45 -17.24
C LYS A 20 -8.58 -12.15 -17.24
N LYS A 21 -9.34 -12.84 -18.11
CA LYS A 21 -10.78 -12.58 -18.29
C LYS A 21 -11.63 -12.92 -17.05
N ASP A 22 -11.11 -13.78 -16.19
CA ASP A 22 -11.72 -14.20 -14.92
C ASP A 22 -11.29 -13.34 -13.73
N ASN A 23 -10.64 -12.20 -13.99
CA ASN A 23 -10.06 -11.28 -12.99
C ASN A 23 -8.90 -11.85 -12.17
N SER A 24 -8.40 -13.06 -12.48
CA SER A 24 -7.09 -13.48 -11.97
C SER A 24 -5.97 -12.67 -12.63
N TYR A 25 -4.81 -12.58 -11.99
CA TYR A 25 -3.68 -11.78 -12.47
C TYR A 25 -2.35 -12.51 -12.29
N GLU A 26 -1.33 -12.06 -13.02
CA GLU A 26 0.05 -12.55 -12.96
C GLU A 26 1.04 -11.37 -13.05
N GLY A 27 2.25 -11.54 -12.51
CA GLY A 27 3.37 -10.62 -12.67
C GLY A 27 3.61 -9.65 -11.49
N GLY A 28 2.81 -9.74 -10.43
CA GLY A 28 3.01 -9.03 -9.17
C GLY A 28 2.04 -9.54 -8.10
N ASN A 29 2.10 -8.98 -6.89
CA ASN A 29 1.32 -9.44 -5.73
C ASN A 29 0.41 -8.32 -5.22
N TYR A 30 -0.91 -8.53 -5.26
CA TYR A 30 -1.90 -7.53 -4.84
C TYR A 30 -2.43 -7.82 -3.43
N PHE A 31 -2.44 -6.79 -2.58
CA PHE A 31 -2.84 -6.89 -1.16
C PHE A 31 -4.13 -6.14 -0.82
N GLY A 32 -4.78 -5.51 -1.79
CA GLY A 32 -5.97 -4.67 -1.56
C GLY A 32 -5.66 -3.18 -1.75
N THR A 33 -6.54 -2.35 -1.21
CA THR A 33 -6.38 -0.89 -1.23
C THR A 33 -5.89 -0.36 0.11
N ALA A 34 -5.21 0.79 0.07
CA ALA A 34 -4.79 1.54 1.23
C ALA A 34 -5.11 3.03 1.05
N GLU A 35 -5.30 3.74 2.16
CA GLU A 35 -5.48 5.19 2.17
C GLU A 35 -4.11 5.89 2.25
N GLU A 36 -3.80 6.70 1.25
CA GLU A 36 -2.61 7.55 1.23
C GLU A 36 -3.00 9.02 1.53
N PRO A 37 -2.45 9.62 2.59
CA PRO A 37 -2.67 11.05 2.89
C PRO A 37 -2.19 11.99 1.78
N ILE A 38 -3.06 12.89 1.34
CA ILE A 38 -2.69 13.92 0.36
C ILE A 38 -1.95 15.05 1.07
N LYS A 39 -0.65 15.18 0.80
CA LYS A 39 0.18 16.22 1.43
C LYS A 39 -0.39 17.63 1.18
N GLY A 40 -0.49 18.42 2.23
CA GLY A 40 -0.98 19.81 2.17
C GLY A 40 -2.48 19.99 2.39
N THR A 41 -3.27 18.90 2.45
CA THR A 41 -4.73 18.99 2.70
C THR A 41 -5.10 18.83 4.17
N GLY A 42 -4.14 18.57 5.05
CA GLY A 42 -4.39 18.32 6.46
C GLY A 42 -3.13 18.31 7.33
N LYS A 43 -3.29 17.75 8.53
CA LYS A 43 -2.21 17.56 9.51
C LYS A 43 -2.42 16.25 10.27
N TRP A 44 -1.32 15.70 10.77
CA TRP A 44 -1.36 14.58 11.70
C TRP A 44 -1.73 15.08 13.10
N VAL A 45 -2.70 14.44 13.73
CA VAL A 45 -3.14 14.72 15.10
C VAL A 45 -2.84 13.51 15.97
N ASN A 46 -2.02 13.71 17.00
CA ASN A 46 -1.76 12.69 18.00
C ASN A 46 -3.04 12.41 18.82
N LYS A 47 -3.43 11.14 18.89
CA LYS A 47 -4.60 10.63 19.62
C LYS A 47 -4.23 9.95 20.95
N GLY A 48 -2.93 9.87 21.25
CA GLY A 48 -2.38 9.20 22.41
C GLY A 48 -1.31 8.19 22.02
N LYS A 49 -1.08 7.21 22.88
CA LYS A 49 -0.12 6.14 22.67
C LYS A 49 -0.77 4.78 22.83
N ALA A 50 -0.37 3.83 22.00
CA ALA A 50 -0.76 2.43 22.11
C ALA A 50 0.48 1.57 22.34
N THR A 51 0.32 0.50 23.12
CA THR A 51 1.36 -0.53 23.30
C THR A 51 0.88 -1.84 22.71
N ILE A 52 1.59 -2.34 21.71
CA ILE A 52 1.28 -3.60 21.03
C ILE A 52 2.57 -4.42 20.97
N GLY A 53 2.54 -5.65 21.49
CA GLY A 53 3.73 -6.53 21.49
C GLY A 53 4.94 -5.96 22.24
N GLY A 54 4.73 -5.11 23.25
CA GLY A 54 5.81 -4.45 23.99
C GLY A 54 6.38 -3.19 23.33
N ILE A 55 5.89 -2.82 22.14
CA ILE A 55 6.26 -1.57 21.46
C ILE A 55 5.22 -0.52 21.78
N THR A 56 5.65 0.59 22.39
CA THR A 56 4.80 1.78 22.60
C THR A 56 5.02 2.78 21.48
N ALA A 57 3.96 3.15 20.77
CA ALA A 57 4.00 4.11 19.67
C ALA A 57 2.89 5.17 19.81
N ASP A 58 3.13 6.35 19.22
CA ASP A 58 2.09 7.37 19.06
C ASP A 58 1.03 6.89 18.07
N VAL A 59 -0.23 7.04 18.44
CA VAL A 59 -1.38 6.83 17.55
C VAL A 59 -1.73 8.18 16.96
N THR A 60 -1.77 8.28 15.64
CA THR A 60 -2.04 9.53 14.94
C THR A 60 -3.12 9.35 13.90
N ASP A 61 -4.03 10.32 13.79
CA ASP A 61 -4.99 10.42 12.69
C ASP A 61 -4.59 11.53 11.73
N TRP A 62 -4.76 11.28 10.44
CA TRP A 62 -4.70 12.32 9.41
C TRP A 62 -6.05 13.03 9.31
N THR A 63 -6.06 14.37 9.30
CA THR A 63 -7.31 15.15 9.21
C THR A 63 -7.63 15.66 7.80
N GLY A 64 -6.76 15.41 6.82
CA GLY A 64 -6.91 15.91 5.47
C GLY A 64 -7.58 14.89 4.56
N GLU A 65 -7.56 15.19 3.27
CA GLU A 65 -8.00 14.28 2.22
C GLU A 65 -7.02 13.10 2.07
N VAL A 66 -7.57 11.96 1.66
CA VAL A 66 -6.82 10.72 1.37
C VAL A 66 -7.13 10.28 -0.06
N ASN A 67 -6.16 9.66 -0.71
CA ASN A 67 -6.37 8.91 -1.94
C ASN A 67 -6.50 7.42 -1.60
N GLU A 68 -7.44 6.73 -2.22
CA GLU A 68 -7.42 5.27 -2.25
C GLU A 68 -6.42 4.82 -3.31
N ILE A 69 -5.40 4.05 -2.90
CA ILE A 69 -4.40 3.48 -3.78
C ILE A 69 -4.42 1.96 -3.70
N GLU A 70 -4.09 1.29 -4.79
CA GLU A 70 -3.85 -0.15 -4.78
C GLU A 70 -2.47 -0.46 -4.20
N TYR A 71 -2.39 -1.47 -3.33
CA TYR A 71 -1.14 -1.94 -2.75
C TYR A 71 -0.61 -3.15 -3.54
N TRP A 72 0.48 -2.92 -4.27
CA TRP A 72 1.14 -3.94 -5.09
C TRP A 72 2.59 -4.11 -4.65
N GLU A 73 3.07 -5.35 -4.57
CA GLU A 73 4.48 -5.67 -4.37
C GLU A 73 5.05 -6.44 -5.57
N CYS A 74 6.31 -6.16 -5.93
CA CYS A 74 7.06 -7.01 -6.85
C CYS A 74 7.48 -8.31 -6.14
N ASP A 75 7.85 -9.33 -6.91
CA ASP A 75 8.21 -10.64 -6.36
C ASP A 75 9.39 -10.58 -5.38
N GLU A 76 10.36 -9.70 -5.63
CA GLU A 76 11.50 -9.48 -4.74
C GLU A 76 11.04 -9.00 -3.36
N CYS A 77 10.24 -7.91 -3.30
CA CYS A 77 9.75 -7.36 -2.03
C CYS A 77 8.76 -8.28 -1.32
N TYR A 78 7.99 -9.06 -2.07
CA TYR A 78 7.09 -10.05 -1.51
C TYR A 78 7.87 -11.17 -0.80
N SER A 79 8.93 -11.67 -1.44
CA SER A 79 9.72 -12.81 -0.95
C SER A 79 10.62 -12.45 0.23
N GLU A 80 10.98 -11.18 0.44
CA GLU A 80 11.75 -10.73 1.62
C GLU A 80 11.00 -10.90 2.95
N LYS A 81 9.70 -11.20 2.91
CA LYS A 81 8.84 -11.35 4.08
C LYS A 81 8.53 -12.80 4.45
N GLU A 82 9.03 -13.79 3.69
CA GLU A 82 8.85 -15.24 3.95
C GLU A 82 10.02 -15.89 4.70
#